data_AF-A0A6H2A6X4-F1
#
_entry.id   AF-A0A6H2A6X4-F1
#
_cell.length_a   1.000
_cell.length_b   1.000
_cell.length_c   1.000
_cell.angle_alpha   90.00
_cell.angle_beta   90.00
_cell.angle_gamma   90.00
#
_symmetry.space_group_name_H-M   'P 1'
#
loop_
_entity.id
_entity.type
_entity.pdbx_description
1 polymer ?
#
loop_
_entity_poly.entity_id
_entity_poly.type
_entity_poly.pdbx_seq_one_letter_code
_entity_poly.pdbx_strand_id
1 'polypeptide(L)'
;MENSEKKSQPSEAEIREFWGKLGGKYEEYSHTDGCPSHFVMPDKSWIMPPAYIDLDILVKYAVPKLDKYRVSLSTVFNSKLWIAEIYNADNEGICKDKDPVLALFWAIYEIIKEV
;
A
#
# COMPACT_ATOMS: atom_id res chain seq x y z
N MET A 1 -1.08 25.31 8.25
CA MET A 1 -1.72 23.98 8.27
C MET A 1 -1.86 23.57 6.82
N GLU A 2 -0.87 22.84 6.30
CA GLU A 2 -0.90 22.40 4.91
C GLU A 2 -2.06 21.43 4.70
N ASN A 3 -2.88 21.73 3.69
CA ASN A 3 -3.90 20.85 3.18
C ASN A 3 -3.19 19.58 2.68
N SER A 4 -3.24 18.51 3.48
CA SER A 4 -2.98 17.17 2.96
C SER A 4 -4.03 16.91 1.88
N GLU A 5 -3.59 17.04 0.63
CA GLU A 5 -4.39 16.73 -0.55
C GLU A 5 -5.01 15.35 -0.38
N LYS A 6 -6.29 15.25 -0.71
CA LYS A 6 -7.02 14.00 -0.74
C LYS A 6 -6.34 13.10 -1.80
N LYS A 7 -5.41 12.24 -1.38
CA LYS A 7 -4.69 11.36 -2.31
C LYS A 7 -5.70 10.43 -2.98
N SER A 8 -5.77 10.48 -4.31
CA SER A 8 -6.66 9.66 -5.12
C SER A 8 -6.30 8.17 -5.01
N GLN A 9 -7.13 7.31 -5.60
CA GLN A 9 -6.75 5.92 -5.86
C GLN A 9 -5.37 5.89 -6.56
N PRO A 10 -4.45 4.99 -6.14
CA PRO A 10 -3.13 4.92 -6.74
C PRO A 10 -3.22 4.53 -8.21
N SER A 11 -2.40 5.16 -9.04
CA SER A 11 -2.23 4.81 -10.44
C SER A 11 -1.57 3.44 -10.60
N GLU A 12 -1.71 2.81 -11.76
CA GLU A 12 -1.02 1.54 -12.04
C GLU A 12 0.51 1.66 -11.90
N ALA A 13 1.08 2.82 -12.23
CA ALA A 13 2.51 3.07 -12.08
C ALA A 13 2.93 3.05 -10.61
N GLU A 14 2.18 3.72 -9.73
CA GLU A 14 2.43 3.74 -8.28
C GLU A 14 2.24 2.35 -7.66
N ILE A 15 1.25 1.58 -8.12
CA ILE A 15 1.05 0.19 -7.68
C ILE A 15 2.25 -0.68 -8.07
N ARG A 16 2.74 -0.55 -9.32
CA ARG A 16 3.91 -1.30 -9.79
C ARG A 16 5.18 -0.93 -9.03
N GLU A 17 5.40 0.36 -8.79
CA GLU A 17 6.52 0.84 -8.00
C GLU A 17 6.46 0.30 -6.56
N PHE A 18 5.30 0.44 -5.92
CA PHE A 18 5.07 -0.01 -4.55
C PHE A 18 5.40 -1.49 -4.36
N TRP A 19 4.82 -2.36 -5.19
CA TRP A 19 5.07 -3.80 -5.08
C TRP A 19 6.49 -4.18 -5.50
N GLY A 20 7.06 -3.47 -6.48
CA GLY A 20 8.46 -3.64 -6.90
C GLY A 20 9.45 -3.38 -5.76
N LYS A 21 9.28 -2.29 -5.01
CA LYS A 21 10.11 -1.98 -3.83
C LYS A 21 9.95 -3.01 -2.69
N LEU A 22 8.78 -3.64 -2.61
CA LEU A 22 8.53 -4.76 -1.70
C LEU A 22 9.01 -6.12 -2.26
N GLY A 23 9.74 -6.14 -3.37
CA GLY A 23 10.33 -7.34 -3.95
C GLY A 23 9.36 -8.20 -4.76
N GLY A 24 8.17 -7.67 -5.09
CA GLY A 24 7.26 -8.27 -6.04
C GLY A 24 7.76 -8.08 -7.47
N LYS A 25 7.61 -9.10 -8.30
CA LYS A 25 7.90 -9.04 -9.73
C LYS A 25 6.58 -8.99 -10.51
N TYR A 26 6.38 -7.95 -11.30
CA TYR A 26 5.22 -7.84 -12.17
C TYR A 26 5.36 -8.76 -13.38
N GLU A 27 4.32 -9.54 -13.66
CA GLU A 27 4.20 -10.38 -14.84
C GLU A 27 2.98 -9.93 -15.65
N GLU A 28 3.19 -9.65 -16.93
CA GLU A 28 2.14 -9.20 -17.84
C GLU A 28 1.22 -10.36 -18.24
N TYR A 29 -0.01 -10.00 -18.62
CA TYR A 29 -0.98 -10.94 -19.16
C TYR A 29 -0.36 -11.82 -20.25
N SER A 30 -0.54 -13.13 -20.10
CA SER A 30 -0.08 -14.11 -21.08
C SER A 30 -1.28 -14.63 -21.89
N HIS A 31 -1.24 -14.37 -23.20
CA HIS A 31 -2.20 -14.92 -24.15
C HIS A 31 -2.10 -16.45 -24.29
N THR A 32 -0.98 -17.05 -23.88
CA THR A 32 -0.69 -18.47 -24.09
C THR A 32 -1.38 -19.36 -23.07
N ASP A 33 -1.45 -18.94 -21.82
CA ASP A 33 -2.08 -19.66 -20.70
C ASP A 33 -3.33 -18.96 -20.15
N GLY A 34 -3.64 -17.75 -20.64
CA GLY A 34 -4.79 -16.95 -20.22
C GLY A 34 -4.62 -16.34 -18.83
N CYS A 35 -3.41 -16.35 -18.26
CA CYS A 35 -3.17 -15.84 -16.92
C CYS A 35 -3.24 -14.30 -16.90
N PRO A 36 -4.10 -13.68 -16.07
CA PRO A 36 -4.12 -12.23 -15.85
C PRO A 36 -2.74 -11.70 -15.45
N SER A 37 -2.48 -10.42 -15.76
CA SER A 37 -1.32 -9.73 -15.18
C SER A 37 -1.35 -9.84 -13.66
N HIS A 38 -0.20 -10.01 -13.02
CA HIS A 38 -0.12 -10.22 -11.58
C HIS A 38 1.27 -9.87 -11.04
N PHE A 39 1.41 -9.81 -9.72
CA PHE A 39 2.71 -9.76 -9.05
C PHE A 39 3.04 -11.12 -8.46
N VAL A 40 4.24 -11.60 -8.72
CA VAL A 40 4.84 -12.76 -8.03
C VAL A 40 5.64 -12.24 -6.84
N MET A 41 5.23 -12.63 -5.64
CA MET A 41 5.85 -12.17 -4.38
C MET A 41 7.02 -13.08 -3.96
N PRO A 42 7.88 -12.64 -3.02
CA PRO A 42 9.03 -13.43 -2.57
C PRO A 42 8.69 -14.83 -2.01
N ASP A 43 7.49 -15.01 -1.46
CA ASP A 43 6.97 -16.31 -1.00
C ASP A 43 6.34 -17.14 -2.14
N LYS A 44 6.51 -16.72 -3.40
CA LYS A 44 5.94 -17.30 -4.64
C LYS A 44 4.43 -17.23 -4.77
N SER A 45 3.75 -16.55 -3.86
CA SER A 45 2.32 -16.27 -4.00
C SER A 45 2.06 -15.19 -5.05
N TRP A 46 0.81 -15.10 -5.51
CA TRP A 46 0.40 -14.16 -6.55
C TRP A 46 -0.55 -13.11 -5.99
N ILE A 47 -0.33 -11.85 -6.37
CA ILE A 47 -1.28 -10.75 -6.16
C ILE A 47 -1.88 -10.41 -7.53
N MET A 48 -3.19 -10.58 -7.66
CA MET A 48 -3.92 -10.42 -8.93
C MET A 48 -4.88 -9.23 -8.86
N PRO A 49 -5.22 -8.60 -10.00
CA PRO A 49 -6.24 -7.57 -10.02
C PRO A 49 -7.62 -8.18 -9.71
N PRO A 50 -8.53 -7.41 -9.09
CA PRO A 50 -8.39 -6.01 -8.66
C PRO A 50 -7.74 -5.85 -7.28
N ALA A 51 -7.32 -6.94 -6.63
CA ALA A 51 -6.83 -6.98 -5.25
C ALA A 51 -5.41 -6.38 -5.06
N TYR A 52 -4.92 -5.60 -6.01
CA TYR A 52 -3.58 -5.02 -5.90
C TYR A 52 -3.40 -4.16 -4.65
N ILE A 53 -4.48 -3.53 -4.17
CA ILE A 53 -4.49 -2.70 -2.98
C ILE A 53 -5.70 -3.12 -2.15
N ASP A 54 -5.52 -4.19 -1.36
CA ASP A 54 -6.47 -4.59 -0.33
C ASP A 54 -5.77 -4.72 1.03
N LEU A 55 -6.57 -4.66 2.10
CA LEU A 55 -6.02 -4.61 3.45
C LEU A 55 -5.23 -5.86 3.83
N ASP A 56 -5.70 -7.05 3.44
CA ASP A 56 -5.08 -8.32 3.81
C ASP A 56 -3.73 -8.49 3.10
N ILE A 57 -3.66 -8.11 1.82
CA ILE A 57 -2.43 -8.13 1.04
C ILE A 57 -1.43 -7.09 1.55
N LEU A 58 -1.86 -5.87 1.88
CA LEU A 58 -1.00 -4.86 2.49
C LEU A 58 -0.43 -5.35 3.84
N VAL A 59 -1.27 -5.93 4.70
CA VAL A 59 -0.85 -6.48 5.99
C VAL A 59 0.05 -7.70 5.81
N LYS A 60 -0.16 -8.53 4.79
CA LYS A 60 0.64 -9.74 4.56
C LYS A 60 2.04 -9.43 4.03
N TYR A 61 2.18 -8.49 3.10
CA TYR A 61 3.45 -8.31 2.37
C TYR A 61 4.15 -6.99 2.64
N ALA A 62 3.41 -5.94 2.98
CA ALA A 62 3.98 -4.61 3.14
C ALA A 62 4.32 -4.33 4.60
N VAL A 63 3.38 -4.57 5.52
CA VAL A 63 3.54 -4.35 6.95
C VAL A 63 4.71 -5.14 7.59
N PRO A 64 4.96 -6.42 7.26
CA PRO A 64 6.04 -7.18 7.91
C PRO A 64 7.44 -6.72 7.52
N LYS A 65 7.57 -5.85 6.50
CA LYS A 65 8.85 -5.23 6.12
C LYS A 65 9.12 -3.91 6.85
N LEU A 66 8.23 -3.50 7.75
CA LEU A 66 8.28 -2.23 8.45
C LEU A 66 8.64 -2.49 9.92
N ASP A 67 9.51 -1.66 10.49
CA ASP A 67 10.10 -1.88 11.81
C ASP A 67 9.08 -1.65 12.94
N LYS A 68 8.25 -0.60 12.84
CA LYS A 68 7.16 -0.30 13.77
C LYS A 68 5.98 0.32 13.01
N TYR A 69 4.74 -0.07 13.34
CA TYR A 69 3.56 0.50 12.69
C TYR A 69 2.39 0.65 13.67
N ARG A 70 1.55 1.65 13.42
CA ARG A 70 0.30 1.91 14.12
C ARG A 70 -0.78 2.31 13.12
N VAL A 71 -1.88 1.56 13.12
CA VAL A 71 -3.10 1.95 12.39
C VAL A 71 -4.16 2.26 13.43
N SER A 72 -4.78 3.43 13.34
CA SER A 72 -5.81 3.86 14.28
C SER A 72 -7.01 4.47 13.55
N LEU A 73 -8.20 4.24 14.10
CA LEU A 73 -9.42 4.92 13.66
C LEU A 73 -9.60 6.17 14.50
N SER A 74 -9.69 7.33 13.85
CA SER A 74 -9.96 8.61 14.49
C SER A 74 -11.30 9.16 14.07
N THR A 75 -12.02 9.74 15.03
CA THR A 75 -13.27 10.47 14.79
C THR A 75 -13.01 11.95 15.01
N VAL A 76 -13.03 12.73 13.94
CA VAL A 76 -12.80 14.19 13.98
C VAL A 76 -14.04 14.89 13.42
N PHE A 77 -14.67 15.76 14.21
CA PHE A 77 -15.87 16.53 13.82
C PHE A 77 -16.94 15.68 13.10
N ASN A 78 -17.36 14.56 13.71
CA ASN A 78 -18.33 13.59 13.16
C ASN A 78 -17.93 12.88 11.86
N SER A 79 -16.67 13.01 11.41
CA SER A 79 -16.11 12.21 10.32
C SER A 79 -15.22 11.09 10.86
N LYS A 80 -15.44 9.86 10.40
CA LYS A 80 -14.55 8.72 10.64
C LYS A 80 -13.41 8.78 9.62
N LEU A 81 -12.19 8.86 10.10
CA LEU A 81 -10.97 8.83 9.30
C LEU A 81 -10.05 7.75 9.86
N TRP A 82 -9.52 6.94 8.97
CA TRP A 82 -8.41 6.05 9.28
C TRP A 82 -7.12 6.86 9.22
N ILE A 83 -6.29 6.68 10.24
CA ILE A 83 -4.96 7.26 10.33
C ILE A 83 -3.97 6.10 10.39
N ALA A 84 -3.14 5.98 9.36
CA ALA A 84 -2.03 5.05 9.34
C ALA A 84 -0.74 5.84 9.60
N GLU A 85 -0.03 5.43 10.66
CA GLU A 85 1.26 5.96 11.10
C GLU A 85 2.26 4.81 11.03
N ILE A 86 3.19 4.87 10.09
CA ILE A 86 4.22 3.85 9.91
C ILE A 86 5.57 4.47 10.25
N TYR A 87 6.43 3.69 10.91
CA TYR A 87 7.77 4.10 11.33
C TYR A 87 8.79 3.08 10.85
N ASN A 88 9.80 3.55 10.14
CA ASN A 88 11.04 2.84 9.87
C ASN A 88 12.16 3.63 10.55
N ALA A 89 13.28 3.00 10.94
CA ALA A 89 14.31 3.55 11.82
C ALA A 89 14.65 5.05 11.59
N ASP A 90 14.67 5.49 10.33
CA ASP A 90 14.98 6.86 9.94
C ASP A 90 13.80 7.65 9.31
N ASN A 91 12.66 7.00 9.02
CA ASN A 91 11.56 7.56 8.23
C ASN A 91 10.18 7.38 8.89
N GLU A 92 9.29 8.35 8.68
CA GLU A 92 7.88 8.28 9.10
C GLU A 92 6.97 8.47 7.88
N GLY A 93 5.94 7.63 7.77
CA GLY A 93 4.87 7.78 6.79
C GLY A 93 3.54 7.93 7.49
N ILE A 94 2.81 9.02 7.20
CA ILE A 94 1.51 9.31 7.84
C ILE A 94 0.49 9.62 6.77
N CYS A 95 -0.61 8.88 6.75
CA CYS A 95 -1.73 9.18 5.88
C CYS A 95 -3.07 9.11 6.62
N LYS A 96 -4.00 9.96 6.19
CA LYS A 96 -5.37 10.03 6.70
C LYS A 96 -6.33 9.90 5.53
N ASP A 97 -7.20 8.90 5.57
CA ASP A 97 -8.22 8.71 4.54
C ASP A 97 -9.53 8.17 5.15
N LYS A 98 -10.64 8.29 4.41
CA LYS A 98 -11.91 7.65 4.76
C LYS A 98 -11.86 6.14 4.51
N ASP A 99 -11.02 5.71 3.57
CA ASP A 99 -10.74 4.31 3.26
C ASP A 99 -9.49 3.83 4.03
N PRO A 100 -9.62 2.81 4.91
CA PRO A 100 -8.47 2.27 5.63
C PRO A 100 -7.37 1.73 4.72
N VAL A 101 -7.75 1.21 3.55
CA VAL A 101 -6.83 0.62 2.59
C VAL A 101 -5.94 1.70 1.97
N LEU A 102 -6.55 2.83 1.57
CA LEU A 102 -5.80 3.96 1.02
C LEU A 102 -4.93 4.64 2.07
N ALA A 103 -5.45 4.81 3.30
CA ALA A 103 -4.66 5.35 4.40
C ALA A 103 -3.40 4.49 4.64
N LEU A 104 -3.55 3.16 4.70
CA LEU A 104 -2.42 2.27 4.90
C LEU A 104 -1.45 2.27 3.70
N PHE A 105 -1.97 2.15 2.47
CA PHE A 105 -1.15 2.16 1.26
C PHE A 105 -0.24 3.39 1.19
N TRP A 106 -0.81 4.59 1.32
CA TRP A 106 -0.06 5.83 1.18
C TRP A 106 0.93 6.07 2.32
N ALA A 107 0.60 5.69 3.55
CA ALA A 107 1.53 5.78 4.67
C ALA A 107 2.75 4.85 4.46
N ILE A 108 2.53 3.64 3.95
CA ILE A 108 3.64 2.74 3.62
C ILE A 108 4.43 3.27 2.42
N TYR A 109 3.75 3.77 1.39
CA TYR A 109 4.38 4.29 0.18
C TYR A 109 5.36 5.44 0.49
N GLU A 110 5.01 6.30 1.45
CA GLU A 110 5.89 7.37 1.93
C GLU A 110 7.19 6.88 2.53
N ILE A 111 7.21 5.72 3.17
CA ILE A 111 8.44 5.14 3.72
C ILE A 111 9.27 4.50 2.64
N ILE A 112 8.65 3.69 1.79
CA ILE A 112 9.40 2.90 0.82
C ILE A 112 9.90 3.76 -0.34
N LYS A 113 9.26 4.89 -0.67
CA LYS A 113 9.76 5.80 -1.72
C LYS A 113 11.15 6.37 -1.41
N GLU A 114 11.50 6.50 -0.12
CA GLU A 114 12.76 7.09 0.35
C GLU A 114 13.91 6.09 0.50
N VAL A 115 13.62 4.80 0.33
CA VAL A 115 14.60 3.68 0.27
C VAL A 115 14.97 3.40 -1.18
#